data_AF-A0A929I3R1-F1
#
_entry.id   AF-A0A929I3R1-F1
#
_cell.length_a   1.000
_cell.length_b   1.000
_cell.length_c   1.000
_cell.angle_alpha   90.00
_cell.angle_beta   90.00
_cell.angle_gamma   90.00
#
_symmetry.space_group_name_H-M   'P 1'
#
loop_
_entity.id
_entity.type
_entity.pdbx_description
1 polymer ?
#
loop_
_entity_poly.entity_id
_entity_poly.type
_entity_poly.pdbx_seq_one_letter_code
_entity_poly.pdbx_strand_id
1 'polypeptide(L)'
;SSLCTVFAESEVISLISKGEQRENIIAGIHEAIAARVVAMANRVGFNTMIMMTGGVAKNIGVVRALEQKIGHKIEVSEKSQVTGAIGAAMMAQRA
;
A
#
# COMPACT_ATOMS: atom_id res chain seq x y z
N SER A 1 18.56 -2.66 -2.45
CA SER A 1 17.16 -3.12 -2.55
C SER A 1 16.92 -4.17 -1.48
N SER A 2 16.54 -3.73 -0.29
CA SER A 2 16.20 -4.57 0.86
C SER A 2 14.68 -4.62 0.97
N LEU A 3 14.05 -5.41 0.10
CA LEU A 3 12.60 -5.73 0.22
C LEU A 3 12.28 -6.56 1.47
N CYS A 4 13.30 -7.03 2.19
CA CYS A 4 13.17 -7.75 3.45
C CYS A 4 12.83 -6.78 4.57
N THR A 5 11.70 -7.00 5.26
CA THR A 5 11.24 -6.18 6.37
C THR A 5 12.29 -6.06 7.49
N VAL A 6 13.05 -7.13 7.77
CA VAL A 6 14.10 -7.13 8.82
C VAL A 6 15.25 -6.17 8.47
N PHE A 7 15.65 -6.12 7.20
CA PHE A 7 16.69 -5.18 6.75
C PHE A 7 16.15 -3.76 6.66
N ALA A 8 14.91 -3.58 6.20
CA ALA A 8 14.25 -2.27 6.18
C ALA A 8 14.11 -1.68 7.59
N GLU A 9 13.80 -2.50 8.60
CA GLU A 9 13.77 -2.07 10.01
C GLU A 9 15.15 -1.58 10.48
N SER A 10 16.20 -2.34 10.15
CA SER A 10 17.59 -1.97 10.50
C SER A 10 18.02 -0.66 9.83
N GLU A 11 17.62 -0.44 8.58
CA GLU A 11 17.85 0.81 7.85
C GLU A 11 17.10 1.99 8.48
N VAL A 12 15.83 1.80 8.86
CA VAL A 12 15.04 2.80 9.58
C VAL A 12 15.71 3.21 10.89
N ILE A 13 16.18 2.23 11.68
CA ILE A 13 16.93 2.51 12.92
C ILE A 13 18.19 3.32 12.64
N SER A 14 18.93 2.99 11.57
CA SER A 14 20.13 3.73 11.16
C SER A 14 19.82 5.18 10.73
N LEU A 15 18.72 5.41 10.04
CA LEU A 15 18.31 6.76 9.63
C LEU A 15 17.89 7.61 10.83
N ILE A 16 17.18 7.01 11.79
CA ILE A 16 16.82 7.66 13.05
C ILE A 16 18.08 8.07 13.82
N SER A 17 19.08 7.18 13.94
CA SER A 17 20.32 7.50 14.68
C SER A 17 21.17 8.58 14.01
N LYS A 18 21.06 8.74 12.68
CA LYS A 18 21.69 9.81 11.91
C LYS A 18 20.94 11.14 11.97
N GLY A 19 19.78 11.19 12.63
CA GLY A 19 18.97 12.41 12.75
C GLY A 19 18.18 12.77 11.49
N GLU A 20 17.88 11.79 10.62
CA GLU A 20 17.03 12.02 9.45
C GLU A 20 15.62 12.44 9.87
N GLN A 21 14.98 13.28 9.07
CA GLN A 21 13.61 13.74 9.34
C GLN A 21 12.64 12.56 9.27
N ARG A 22 11.72 12.48 10.25
CA ARG A 22 10.77 11.37 10.34
C ARG A 22 9.88 11.28 9.10
N GLU A 23 9.53 12.42 8.53
CA GLU A 23 8.73 12.56 7.33
C GLU A 23 9.41 11.89 6.13
N ASN A 24 10.74 12.04 6.01
CA ASN A 24 11.53 11.42 4.96
C ASN A 24 11.61 9.89 5.13
N ILE A 25 11.78 9.42 6.37
CA ILE A 25 11.79 7.98 6.68
C ILE A 25 10.42 7.35 6.34
N ILE A 26 9.33 7.98 6.78
CA ILE A 26 7.95 7.52 6.51
C ILE A 26 7.66 7.51 5.01
N ALA A 27 8.07 8.56 4.28
CA ALA A 27 7.93 8.61 2.82
C ALA A 27 8.69 7.46 2.14
N GLY A 28 9.91 7.16 2.58
CA GLY A 28 10.69 6.02 2.08
C GLY A 28 10.01 4.67 2.32
N ILE A 29 9.39 4.48 3.49
CA ILE A 29 8.62 3.25 3.80
C ILE A 29 7.41 3.13 2.85
N HIS A 30 6.64 4.21 2.67
CA HIS A 30 5.49 4.19 1.74
C HIS A 30 5.93 3.88 0.31
N GLU A 31 7.04 4.47 -0.14
CA GLU A 31 7.61 4.26 -1.47
C GLU A 31 8.07 2.80 -1.67
N ALA A 32 8.68 2.19 -0.65
CA ALA A 32 9.09 0.79 -0.69
C ALA A 32 7.88 -0.17 -0.81
N ILE A 33 6.82 0.08 -0.04
CA ILE A 33 5.56 -0.67 -0.13
C ILE A 33 4.95 -0.52 -1.54
N ALA A 34 4.85 0.72 -2.02
CA ALA A 34 4.27 1.01 -3.32
C ALA A 34 5.06 0.35 -4.47
N ALA A 35 6.39 0.40 -4.43
CA ALA A 35 7.26 -0.23 -5.43
C ALA A 35 7.01 -1.73 -5.51
N ARG A 36 6.87 -2.39 -4.35
CA ARG A 36 6.62 -3.83 -4.27
C ARG A 36 5.25 -4.18 -4.86
N VAL A 37 4.20 -3.46 -4.48
CA VAL A 37 2.84 -3.72 -4.95
C VAL A 37 2.72 -3.49 -6.45
N VAL A 38 3.26 -2.39 -6.97
CA VAL A 38 3.24 -2.10 -8.42
C VAL A 38 4.00 -3.15 -9.22
N ALA A 39 5.15 -3.62 -8.73
CA ALA A 39 5.88 -4.69 -9.39
C ALA A 39 5.08 -6.01 -9.46
N MET A 40 4.22 -6.28 -8.48
CA MET A 40 3.31 -7.44 -8.52
C MET A 40 2.13 -7.19 -9.46
N ALA A 41 1.52 -6.00 -9.39
CA ALA A 41 0.39 -5.62 -10.24
C ALA A 41 0.76 -5.61 -11.73
N ASN A 42 1.96 -5.13 -12.09
CA ASN A 42 2.45 -5.13 -13.48
C ASN A 42 2.57 -6.54 -14.08
N ARG A 43 2.75 -7.59 -13.27
CA ARG A 43 2.86 -8.97 -13.77
C ARG A 43 1.52 -9.54 -14.23
N VAL A 44 0.42 -9.06 -13.63
CA VAL A 44 -0.94 -9.47 -14.00
C VAL A 44 -1.58 -8.49 -14.98
N GLY A 45 -1.01 -7.29 -15.11
CA GLY A 45 -1.61 -6.17 -15.83
C GLY A 45 -2.75 -5.56 -15.03
N PHE A 46 -2.97 -4.26 -15.19
CA PHE A 46 -4.13 -3.57 -14.63
C PHE A 46 -4.58 -2.47 -15.58
N ASN A 47 -5.87 -2.16 -15.48
CA ASN A 47 -6.58 -1.14 -16.24
C ASN A 47 -6.65 0.18 -15.44
N THR A 48 -7.22 1.22 -16.05
CA THR A 48 -7.26 2.57 -15.49
C THR A 48 -8.15 2.72 -14.26
N MET A 49 -9.07 1.77 -14.01
CA MET A 49 -9.92 1.73 -12.82
C MET A 49 -9.30 0.82 -11.77
N ILE A 50 -8.77 1.42 -10.71
CA ILE A 50 -8.03 0.70 -9.66
C ILE A 50 -8.68 1.00 -8.31
N MET A 51 -8.96 -0.04 -7.54
CA MET A 51 -9.45 0.07 -6.17
C MET A 51 -8.49 -0.61 -5.21
N MET A 52 -8.29 -0.01 -4.03
CA MET A 52 -7.54 -0.62 -2.94
C MET A 52 -8.46 -0.95 -1.76
N THR A 53 -8.37 -2.19 -1.29
CA THR A 53 -9.11 -2.70 -0.12
C THR A 53 -8.15 -3.20 0.97
N GLY A 54 -8.67 -3.51 2.15
CA GLY A 54 -7.88 -3.92 3.32
C GLY A 54 -7.49 -2.75 4.21
N GLY A 55 -6.86 -3.04 5.37
CA GLY A 55 -6.57 -2.02 6.39
C GLY A 55 -5.58 -0.95 5.91
N VAL A 56 -4.58 -1.33 5.11
CA VAL A 56 -3.56 -0.41 4.58
C VAL A 56 -4.16 0.64 3.65
N ALA A 57 -5.32 0.38 3.06
CA ALA A 57 -6.02 1.37 2.23
C ALA A 57 -6.42 2.64 3.01
N LYS A 58 -6.50 2.57 4.34
CA LYS A 58 -6.73 3.74 5.21
C LYS A 58 -5.48 4.60 5.41
N ASN A 59 -4.29 4.09 5.06
CA ASN A 59 -3.06 4.87 5.10
C ASN A 59 -2.94 5.71 3.81
N ILE A 60 -3.28 6.99 3.92
CA ILE A 60 -3.24 7.95 2.82
C ILE A 60 -1.84 8.10 2.19
N GLY A 61 -0.77 7.86 2.96
CA GLY A 61 0.60 7.95 2.47
C GLY A 61 0.95 6.80 1.52
N VAL A 62 0.52 5.58 1.86
CA VAL A 62 0.66 4.41 0.97
C VAL A 62 -0.19 4.59 -0.28
N VAL A 63 -1.45 5.04 -0.14
CA VAL A 63 -2.33 5.29 -1.29
C VAL A 63 -1.69 6.31 -2.23
N ARG A 64 -1.20 7.44 -1.72
CA ARG A 64 -0.52 8.46 -2.53
C ARG A 64 0.74 7.93 -3.23
N ALA A 65 1.58 7.16 -2.52
CA ALA A 65 2.78 6.57 -3.12
C ALA A 65 2.44 5.56 -4.24
N LEU A 66 1.36 4.79 -4.07
CA LEU A 66 0.84 3.90 -5.11
C LEU A 66 0.32 4.70 -6.32
N GLU A 67 -0.51 5.73 -6.09
CA GLU A 67 -1.02 6.58 -7.17
C GLU A 67 0.12 7.22 -7.98
N GLN A 68 1.16 7.72 -7.32
CA GLN A 68 2.33 8.30 -7.97
C GLN A 68 3.07 7.31 -8.86
N LYS A 69 3.27 6.07 -8.40
CA LYS A 69 3.94 5.04 -9.18
C LYS A 69 3.10 4.47 -10.32
N ILE A 70 1.80 4.36 -10.11
CA ILE A 70 0.85 3.81 -11.08
C ILE A 70 0.46 4.85 -12.14
N GLY A 71 0.56 6.15 -11.80
CA GLY A 71 0.14 7.25 -12.66
C GLY A 71 -1.38 7.39 -12.79
N HIS A 72 -2.15 6.69 -11.95
CA HIS A 72 -3.61 6.72 -11.94
C HIS A 72 -4.14 6.83 -10.50
N LYS A 73 -5.36 7.35 -10.38
CA LYS A 73 -6.07 7.43 -9.10
C LYS A 73 -6.50 6.06 -8.60
N ILE A 74 -6.47 5.91 -7.28
CA ILE A 74 -6.90 4.68 -6.61
C ILE A 74 -8.17 5.01 -5.82
N GLU A 75 -9.23 4.30 -6.13
CA GLU A 75 -10.49 4.38 -5.40
C GLU A 75 -10.37 3.64 -4.06
N VAL A 76 -10.78 4.31 -2.99
CA VAL A 76 -10.77 3.74 -1.63
C VAL A 76 -12.12 3.98 -0.98
N SER A 77 -12.83 2.89 -0.69
CA SER A 77 -14.07 2.94 0.10
C SER A 77 -13.76 3.19 1.58
N GLU A 78 -14.64 3.91 2.27
CA GLU A 78 -14.63 3.99 3.75
C GLU A 78 -14.69 2.60 4.41
N LYS A 79 -15.33 1.64 3.73
CA LYS A 79 -15.46 0.24 4.15
C LYS A 79 -14.34 -0.67 3.62
N SER A 80 -13.24 -0.09 3.12
CA SER A 80 -12.10 -0.82 2.53
C SER A 80 -11.60 -1.98 3.40
N GLN A 81 -11.50 -1.78 4.72
CA GLN A 81 -11.04 -2.80 5.67
C GLN A 81 -11.97 -4.02 5.76
N VAL A 82 -13.27 -3.84 5.55
CA VAL A 82 -14.31 -4.88 5.72
C VAL A 82 -14.91 -5.33 4.39
N THR A 83 -14.35 -4.89 3.25
CA THR A 83 -14.89 -5.21 1.92
C THR A 83 -14.95 -6.72 1.68
N GLY A 84 -13.97 -7.49 2.17
CA GLY A 84 -14.00 -8.96 2.10
C GLY A 84 -15.15 -9.58 2.88
N ALA A 85 -15.48 -9.06 4.06
CA ALA A 85 -16.61 -9.54 4.86
C ALA A 85 -17.96 -9.19 4.19
N ILE A 86 -18.06 -8.01 3.57
CA ILE A 86 -19.23 -7.62 2.77
C ILE A 86 -19.41 -8.60 1.60
N GLY A 87 -18.33 -8.93 0.89
CA GLY A 87 -18.36 -9.92 -0.19
C GLY A 87 -18.85 -11.29 0.29
N ALA A 88 -18.36 -11.78 1.43
CA ALA A 88 -18.82 -13.03 2.03
C ALA A 88 -20.32 -13.01 2.37
N ALA A 89 -20.81 -11.91 2.96
CA ALA A 89 -22.23 -11.74 3.26
C ALA A 89 -23.12 -11.74 2.00
N MET A 90 -22.67 -11.08 0.93
CA MET A 90 -23.37 -11.08 -0.36
C MET A 90 -23.39 -12.47 -1.01
N MET A 91 -22.33 -13.25 -0.87
CA MET A 91 -22.30 -14.64 -1.35
C MET A 91 -23.28 -15.52 -0.57
N ALA A 92 -23.33 -15.38 0.76
CA ALA A 92 -24.27 -16.11 1.60
C ALA A 92 -25.74 -15.75 1.32
N GLN A 93 -26.04 -14.48 1.02
CA GLN A 93 -27.40 -14.06 0.64
C GLN A 93 -27.87 -14.65 -0.70
N ARG A 94 -26.94 -14.96 -1.60
CA ARG A 94 -27.22 -15.49 -2.94
C ARG A 94 -27.25 -17.04 -2.98
N ALA A 95 -26.83 -17.69 -1.91
CA ALA A 95 -26.85 -19.14 -1.75
C ALA A 95 -28.25 -19.61 -1.29
#